data_AF-K1TE64-F1
#
_entry.id   AF-K1TE64-F1
#
_cell.length_a   1.000
_cell.length_b   1.000
_cell.length_c   1.000
_cell.angle_alpha   90.00
_cell.angle_beta   90.00
_cell.angle_gamma   90.00
#
_symmetry.space_group_name_H-M   'P 1'
#
loop_
_entity.id
_entity.type
_entity.pdbx_description
1 polymer ?
#
loop_
_entity_poly.entity_id
_entity_poly.type
_entity_poly.pdbx_seq_one_letter_code
_entity_poly.pdbx_strand_id
1 'polypeptide(L)' 'MIIQFTVENFLSFKEPATLSLAASALKEKQTRSDEIVFELEGTNLSLLKSAVIYGANASGKSNLVKAL' A
#
# COMPACT_ATOMS: atom_id res chain seq x y z
N MET A 1 9.75 -4.52 5.69
CA MET A 1 8.33 -4.28 5.35
C MET A 1 8.24 -3.07 4.43
N ILE A 2 7.31 -3.03 3.49
CA ILE A 2 7.17 -1.89 2.58
C ILE A 2 6.40 -0.78 3.30
N ILE A 3 7.00 0.40 3.44
CA ILE A 3 6.31 1.60 3.93
C ILE A 3 5.68 2.34 2.75
N GLN A 4 6.49 2.60 1.72
CA GLN A 4 6.05 3.27 0.50
C GLN A 4 6.86 2.76 -0.69
N PHE A 5 6.20 2.64 -1.84
CA PHE A 5 6.80 2.31 -3.12
C PHE A 5 6.25 3.24 -4.20
N THR A 6 7.12 3.78 -5.05
CA THR A 6 6.75 4.65 -6.17
C THR A 6 7.32 4.08 -7.47
N VAL A 7 6.48 3.99 -8.50
CA VAL A 7 6.85 3.54 -9.84
C VAL A 7 6.46 4.60 -10.88
N GLU A 8 7.33 4.83 -11.84
CA GLU A 8 7.14 5.72 -12.98
C GLU A 8 7.82 5.10 -14.21
N ASN A 9 7.30 5.37 -15.40
CA ASN A 9 7.86 4.93 -16.68
C ASN A 9 8.24 3.43 -16.71
N PHE A 10 7.34 2.57 -16.22
CA PHE A 10 7.54 1.12 -16.16
C PHE A 10 6.30 0.38 -16.67
N LEU A 11 6.45 -0.38 -17.76
CA LEU A 11 5.37 -1.13 -18.40
C LEU A 11 4.13 -0.25 -18.67
N SER A 12 3.10 -0.36 -17.83
CA SER A 12 1.83 0.37 -17.95
C SER A 12 1.73 1.62 -17.05
N PHE A 13 2.80 2.00 -16.36
CA PHE A 13 2.87 3.21 -15.53
C PHE A 13 3.60 4.30 -16.29
N LYS A 14 2.85 5.28 -16.81
CA LYS A 14 3.44 6.46 -17.49
C LYS A 14 3.84 7.52 -16.46
N GLU A 15 2.86 7.98 -15.69
CA GLU A 15 3.04 8.96 -14.62
C GLU A 15 3.42 8.27 -13.30
N PRO A 16 4.02 8.99 -12.33
CA PRO A 16 4.32 8.46 -11.00
C PRO A 16 3.08 7.90 -10.30
N ALA A 17 3.17 6.67 -9.80
CA ALA A 17 2.17 6.03 -8.96
C ALA A 17 2.80 5.56 -7.66
N THR A 18 2.16 5.88 -6.52
CA THR A 18 2.67 5.57 -5.19
C THR A 18 1.72 4.65 -4.44
N LEU A 19 2.25 3.51 -3.96
CA LEU A 19 1.61 2.64 -2.97
C LEU A 19 2.20 2.96 -1.59
N SER A 20 1.37 3.46 -0.67
CA SER A 20 1.76 3.71 0.72
C SER A 20 0.99 2.79 1.67
N LEU A 21 1.72 2.13 2.56
CA LEU A 21 1.18 1.31 3.64
C LEU A 21 1.24 2.04 5.00
N ALA A 22 1.55 3.34 5.01
CA ALA A 22 1.37 4.16 6.20
C ALA A 22 -0.12 4.19 6.58
N ALA A 23 -0.44 3.74 7.79
CA ALA A 23 -1.82 3.71 8.25
C ALA A 23 -2.31 5.15 8.48
N SER A 24 -3.50 5.44 7.96
CA SER A 24 -4.15 6.73 8.18
C SER A 24 -4.80 6.80 9.57
N ALA A 25 -5.12 8.00 10.04
CA ALA A 25 -5.88 8.19 11.27
C ALA A 25 -7.36 7.72 11.17
N LEU A 26 -7.84 7.38 9.97
CA LEU A 26 -9.20 6.90 9.74
C LEU A 26 -9.32 5.46 10.25
N LYS A 27 -10.21 5.26 11.22
CA LYS A 27 -10.50 3.94 11.79
C LYS A 27 -11.87 3.49 11.30
N GLU A 28 -11.91 2.31 10.71
CA GLU A 28 -13.17 1.65 10.41
C GLU A 28 -13.72 1.03 11.70
N LYS A 29 -14.96 1.38 12.10
CA LYS A 29 -15.55 0.93 13.37
C LYS A 29 -15.66 -0.60 13.50
N GLN A 30 -15.70 -1.32 12.38
CA GLN A 30 -15.92 -2.75 12.35
C GLN A 30 -14.63 -3.58 12.48
N THR A 31 -13.46 -2.94 12.35
CA THR A 31 -12.17 -3.65 12.25
C THR A 31 -11.30 -3.34 13.46
N ARG A 32 -10.83 -4.39 14.13
CA ARG A 32 -9.87 -4.28 15.24
C ARG A 32 -8.53 -3.82 14.68
N SER A 33 -8.07 -2.64 15.11
CA SER A 33 -6.87 -2.01 14.57
C SER A 33 -5.61 -2.86 14.76
N ASP A 34 -5.52 -3.59 15.86
CA ASP A 34 -4.45 -4.54 16.19
C ASP A 34 -4.37 -5.74 15.23
N GLU A 35 -5.44 -6.04 14.49
CA GLU A 35 -5.44 -7.13 13.49
C GLU A 35 -4.78 -6.68 12.17
N ILE A 36 -4.96 -5.41 11.78
CA ILE A 36 -4.56 -4.89 10.45
C ILE A 36 -3.41 -3.88 10.46
N VAL A 37 -3.11 -3.28 11.60
CA VAL A 37 -2.06 -2.27 11.80
C VAL A 37 -1.02 -2.80 12.81
N PHE A 38 0.23 -2.40 12.66
CA PHE A 38 1.23 -2.50 13.72
C PHE A 38 2.00 -1.19 13.83
N GLU A 39 2.46 -0.90 15.05
CA GLU A 39 3.29 0.26 15.34
C GLU A 39 4.76 -0.11 15.11
N LEU A 40 5.50 0.73 14.39
CA LEU A 40 6.93 0.56 14.21
C LEU A 40 7.66 1.13 15.42
N GLU A 41 8.21 0.24 16.26
CA GLU A 41 8.93 0.62 17.49
C GLU A 41 10.02 1.67 17.25
N GLY A 42 10.14 2.63 18.16
CA GLY A 42 11.08 3.74 18.05
C GLY A 42 10.67 4.83 17.05
N THR A 43 9.47 4.73 16.46
CA THR A 43 8.91 5.74 15.55
C THR A 43 7.46 6.06 15.92
N ASN A 44 6.93 7.15 15.35
CA ASN A 44 5.51 7.50 15.43
C ASN A 44 4.74 7.00 14.19
N LEU A 45 5.18 5.89 13.58
CA LEU A 45 4.59 5.33 12.36
C LEU A 45 3.77 4.08 12.67
N SER A 46 2.47 4.18 12.36
CA SER A 46 1.56 3.05 12.27
C SER A 46 1.54 2.55 10.82
N LEU A 47 1.68 1.25 10.61
CA LEU A 47 1.78 0.64 9.28
C LEU A 47 0.74 -0.47 9.08
N LEU A 48 0.21 -0.58 7.87
CA LEU A 48 -0.69 -1.67 7.47
C LEU A 48 0.11 -2.98 7.30
N LYS A 49 -0.43 -4.09 7.79
CA LYS A 49 0.19 -5.43 7.64
C LYS A 49 0.08 -5.99 6.22
N SER A 50 -0.92 -5.57 5.47
CA SER A 50 -1.21 -6.06 4.11
C SER A 50 -1.98 -5.04 3.29
N ALA A 51 -1.88 -5.15 1.97
CA ALA A 51 -2.69 -4.38 1.02
C ALA A 51 -3.26 -5.30 -0.06
N VAL A 52 -4.45 -4.97 -0.57
CA VAL A 52 -5.11 -5.70 -1.67
C VAL A 52 -5.21 -4.77 -2.87
N ILE A 53 -4.76 -5.24 -4.03
CA ILE A 53 -4.80 -4.49 -5.29
C ILE A 53 -5.85 -5.13 -6.21
N TYR A 54 -6.92 -4.40 -6.50
CA TYR A 54 -8.01 -4.82 -7.38
C TYR A 54 -8.34 -3.75 -8.43
N GLY A 55 -9.06 -4.13 -9.49
CA GLY A 55 -9.37 -3.24 -10.62
C GLY A 55 -9.67 -4.01 -11.90
N ALA A 56 -10.15 -3.31 -12.93
CA ALA A 56 -10.53 -3.88 -14.22
C ALA A 56 -9.39 -4.64 -14.93
N ASN A 57 -9.71 -5.53 -15.87
CA ASN A 57 -8.69 -6.21 -16.68
C ASN A 57 -7.81 -5.19 -17.42
N ALA A 58 -6.52 -5.54 -17.60
CA ALA A 58 -5.50 -4.66 -18.17
C ALA A 58 -5.19 -3.34 -17.41
N SER A 59 -5.74 -3.12 -16.21
CA SER A 59 -5.48 -1.93 -15.40
C SER A 59 -4.08 -1.83 -14.77
N GLY A 60 -3.12 -2.67 -15.19
CA GLY A 60 -1.73 -2.61 -14.70
C GLY A 60 -1.42 -3.31 -13.38
N LYS A 61 -2.37 -4.01 -12.75
CA LYS A 61 -2.17 -4.69 -11.44
C LYS A 61 -0.96 -5.65 -11.42
N SER A 62 -0.87 -6.56 -12.39
CA SER A 62 0.28 -7.47 -12.50
C SER A 62 1.58 -6.74 -12.83
N ASN A 63 1.52 -5.57 -13.47
CA ASN A 63 2.70 -4.76 -13.73
C ASN A 63 3.17 -4.04 -12.46
N LEU A 64 2.26 -3.66 -11.54
CA LEU A 64 2.64 -3.16 -10.21
C LEU A 64 3.42 -4.22 -9.43
N VAL A 65 2.95 -5.47 -9.45
CA VAL A 65 3.63 -6.60 -8.80
C VAL A 65 4.99 -6.90 -9.45
N LYS A 66 5.17 -6.66 -10.76
CA LYS A 66 6.48 -6.78 -11.43
C LYS A 66 7.44 -5.64 -11.09
N ALA A 67 6.92 -4.49 -10.66
CA ALA A 67 7.72 -3.33 -10.32
C ALA A 67 8.21 -3.39 -8.86
N LEU A 68 7.41 -3.98 -7.98
CA LEU A 68 7.72 -4.30 -6.58
C LEU A 68 8.78 -5.40 -6.47
#